data_AF-J0ZHR7-F1
#
_entry.id   AF-J0ZHR7-F1
#
_cell.length_a   1.000
_cell.length_b   1.000
_cell.length_c   1.000
_cell.angle_alpha   90.00
_cell.angle_beta   90.00
_cell.angle_gamma   90.00
#
_symmetry.space_group_name_H-M   'P 1'
#
loop_
_entity.id
_entity.type
_entity.pdbx_description
1 polymer ?
#
loop_
_entity_poly.entity_id
_entity_poly.type
_entity_poly.pdbx_seq_one_letter_code
_entity_poly.pdbx_strand_id
1 'polypeptide(L)'
;MNYEDVEPYPVTFKKGNPKQTEISNPEKFYYMTEMKFAKAGKEKDKSTVFYNSNITITDILKEAYEYIVNGKPALEWIMGRQCVKTDKKSGIVNDANRYAVETIGNPAYPLELFQRVITVSLRTMKIVKKLPKLEIRETENVKLCIMP
;
A
#
# COMPACT_ATOMS: atom_id res chain seq x y z
N MET A 1 11.89 2.32 11.82
CA MET A 1 11.34 2.69 10.49
C MET A 1 9.83 2.67 10.66
N ASN A 2 9.19 3.84 10.64
CA ASN A 2 7.90 4.07 11.32
C ASN A 2 6.76 4.26 10.31
N TYR A 3 6.69 3.42 9.28
CA TYR A 3 5.68 3.56 8.22
C TYR A 3 4.25 3.29 8.73
N GLU A 4 4.12 2.52 9.81
CA GLU A 4 2.85 2.21 10.47
C GLU A 4 2.36 3.35 11.36
N ASP A 5 3.20 4.31 11.71
CA ASP A 5 2.85 5.44 12.60
C ASP A 5 2.62 6.74 11.81
N VAL A 6 2.71 6.69 10.48
CA VAL A 6 2.46 7.86 9.62
C VAL A 6 0.99 8.22 9.68
N GLU A 7 0.68 9.51 9.53
CA GLU A 7 -0.71 9.96 9.39
C GLU A 7 -1.37 9.32 8.14
N PRO A 8 -2.55 8.69 8.29
CA PRO A 8 -3.28 8.11 7.17
C PRO A 8 -3.61 9.16 6.09
N TYR A 9 -3.44 8.80 4.82
CA TYR A 9 -3.85 9.68 3.74
C TYR A 9 -5.37 9.91 3.78
N PRO A 10 -5.86 11.15 3.64
CA PRO A 10 -7.29 11.45 3.66
C PRO A 10 -7.93 11.03 2.33
N VAL A 11 -8.26 9.75 2.22
CA VAL A 11 -8.90 9.19 1.03
C VAL A 11 -10.37 9.60 0.90
N THR A 12 -10.87 9.62 -0.34
CA THR A 12 -12.31 9.76 -0.60
C THR A 12 -13.00 8.41 -0.44
N PHE A 13 -13.99 8.33 0.45
CA PHE A 13 -14.84 7.16 0.59
C PHE A 13 -16.08 7.30 -0.30
N LYS A 14 -16.17 6.46 -1.34
CA LYS A 14 -17.41 6.34 -2.15
C LYS A 14 -18.51 5.60 -1.37
N LYS A 15 -18.13 4.70 -0.48
CA LYS A 15 -19.01 3.90 0.37
C LYS A 15 -18.34 3.61 1.71
N GLY A 16 -19.12 3.60 2.79
CA GLY A 16 -18.69 3.11 4.10
C GLY A 16 -17.65 4.01 4.77
N ASN A 17 -17.82 5.33 4.67
CA ASN A 17 -16.96 6.28 5.36
C ASN A 17 -17.08 6.06 6.89
N PRO A 18 -16.00 5.68 7.59
CA PRO A 18 -16.02 5.45 9.03
C PRO A 18 -16.51 6.63 9.86
N LYS A 19 -16.30 7.87 9.39
CA LYS A 19 -16.71 9.08 10.12
C LYS A 19 -18.20 9.40 10.00
N GLN A 20 -18.90 8.76 9.06
CA GLN A 20 -20.31 9.04 8.74
C GLN A 20 -21.20 7.81 8.88
N THR A 21 -20.61 6.64 9.10
CA THR A 21 -21.33 5.37 9.20
C THR A 21 -21.42 4.99 10.67
N GLU A 22 -22.60 4.62 11.14
CA GLU A 22 -22.77 4.00 12.45
C GLU A 22 -22.25 2.56 12.39
N ILE A 23 -21.16 2.28 13.11
CA ILE A 23 -20.49 0.98 13.10
C ILE A 23 -20.83 0.23 14.39
N SER A 24 -21.83 -0.64 14.34
CA SER A 24 -22.23 -1.47 15.48
C SER A 24 -21.27 -2.62 15.77
N ASN A 25 -20.61 -3.16 14.74
CA ASN A 25 -19.60 -4.21 14.88
C ASN A 25 -18.37 -3.87 14.03
N PRO A 26 -17.31 -3.28 14.63
CA PRO A 26 -16.09 -2.89 13.93
C PRO A 26 -15.38 -4.07 13.25
N GLU A 27 -15.23 -5.20 13.94
CA GLU A 27 -14.56 -6.38 13.37
C GLU A 27 -15.22 -6.83 12.07
N LYS A 28 -16.55 -6.93 12.05
CA LYS A 28 -17.30 -7.29 10.84
C LYS A 28 -17.29 -6.18 9.78
N PHE A 29 -17.31 -4.92 10.20
CA PHE A 29 -17.34 -3.79 9.28
C PHE A 29 -16.02 -3.68 8.49
N TYR A 30 -14.89 -3.83 9.18
CA TYR A 30 -13.55 -3.76 8.60
C TYR A 30 -13.00 -5.09 8.11
N TYR A 31 -13.67 -6.21 8.39
CA TYR A 31 -13.23 -7.53 7.97
C TYR A 31 -12.91 -7.56 6.47
N MET A 32 -11.71 -8.00 6.16
CA MET A 32 -11.12 -7.86 4.85
C MET A 32 -10.70 -9.22 4.31
N THR A 33 -11.34 -9.65 3.22
CA THR A 33 -11.02 -10.90 2.53
C THR A 33 -9.98 -10.69 1.44
N GLU A 34 -10.27 -9.80 0.49
CA GLU A 34 -9.38 -9.46 -0.62
C GLU A 34 -9.70 -8.06 -1.18
N MET A 35 -8.68 -7.19 -1.26
CA MET A 35 -8.81 -5.87 -1.86
C MET A 35 -8.75 -5.99 -3.39
N LYS A 36 -9.61 -5.25 -4.09
CA LYS A 36 -9.70 -5.32 -5.55
C LYS A 36 -9.73 -3.93 -6.17
N PHE A 37 -8.99 -3.76 -7.26
CA PHE A 37 -9.17 -2.59 -8.11
C PHE A 37 -10.52 -2.65 -8.82
N ALA A 38 -11.07 -1.47 -9.10
CA ALA A 38 -12.13 -1.36 -10.08
C ALA A 38 -11.64 -1.79 -11.47
N LYS A 39 -12.59 -2.04 -12.38
CA LYS A 39 -12.32 -2.38 -13.78
C LYS A 39 -12.85 -1.27 -14.66
N ALA A 40 -12.03 -0.81 -15.59
CA ALA A 40 -12.42 0.05 -16.70
C ALA A 40 -12.24 -0.78 -18.00
N GLY A 41 -13.31 -1.46 -18.42
CA GLY A 41 -13.21 -2.43 -19.51
C GLY A 41 -12.28 -3.61 -19.18
N LYS A 42 -11.20 -3.76 -19.95
CA LYS A 42 -10.18 -4.82 -19.74
C LYS A 42 -9.08 -4.42 -18.76
N GLU A 43 -8.95 -3.13 -18.45
CA GLU A 43 -7.88 -2.60 -17.62
C GLU A 43 -8.32 -2.40 -16.16
N LYS A 44 -7.34 -2.41 -15.25
CA LYS A 44 -7.56 -2.11 -13.83
C LYS A 44 -7.61 -0.59 -13.65
N ASP A 45 -8.71 -0.10 -13.10
CA ASP A 45 -8.81 1.27 -12.64
C ASP A 45 -8.23 1.37 -11.22
N LYS A 46 -7.01 1.90 -11.12
CA LYS A 46 -6.29 2.09 -9.85
C LYS A 46 -6.77 3.31 -9.06
N SER A 47 -7.65 4.15 -9.61
CA SER A 47 -8.23 5.27 -8.86
C SER A 47 -9.23 4.79 -7.81
N THR A 48 -9.79 3.59 -7.97
CA THR A 48 -10.81 3.03 -7.10
C THR A 48 -10.42 1.65 -6.58
N VAL A 49 -10.51 1.47 -5.26
CA VAL A 49 -10.25 0.21 -4.56
C VAL A 49 -11.50 -0.19 -3.79
N PHE A 50 -12.01 -1.38 -4.09
CA PHE A 50 -12.96 -2.09 -3.26
C PHE A 50 -12.18 -2.73 -2.10
N TYR A 51 -12.33 -2.17 -0.90
CA TYR A 51 -11.66 -2.69 0.29
C TYR A 51 -12.37 -3.97 0.77
N ASN A 52 -13.68 -3.88 0.96
CA ASN A 52 -14.58 -5.02 1.24
C ASN A 52 -16.01 -4.68 0.77
N SER A 53 -17.02 -5.44 1.21
CA SER A 53 -18.43 -5.17 0.85
C SER A 53 -18.98 -3.87 1.43
N ASN A 54 -18.36 -3.34 2.48
CA ASN A 54 -18.84 -2.17 3.21
C ASN A 54 -18.13 -0.89 2.74
N ILE A 55 -16.84 -0.98 2.38
CA ILE A 55 -15.96 0.16 2.16
C ILE A 55 -15.43 0.19 0.73
N THR A 56 -15.58 1.33 0.07
CA THR A 56 -15.00 1.62 -1.26
C THR A 56 -14.26 2.94 -1.21
N ILE A 57 -12.99 2.90 -1.59
CA ILE A 57 -12.11 4.06 -1.68
C ILE A 57 -12.01 4.49 -3.15
N THR A 58 -12.05 5.79 -3.41
CA THR A 58 -11.92 6.37 -4.76
C THR A 58 -10.96 7.57 -4.75
N ASP A 59 -10.74 8.17 -5.92
CA ASP A 59 -9.85 9.30 -6.15
C ASP A 59 -8.40 9.08 -5.69
N ILE A 60 -7.91 7.83 -5.72
CA ILE A 60 -6.51 7.53 -5.40
C ILE A 60 -5.61 8.06 -6.53
N LEU A 61 -4.69 8.96 -6.18
CA LEU A 61 -3.74 9.54 -7.13
C LEU A 61 -2.84 8.46 -7.76
N LYS A 62 -2.65 8.52 -9.08
CA LYS A 62 -1.79 7.59 -9.83
C LYS A 62 -0.35 7.58 -9.28
N GLU A 63 0.15 8.74 -8.85
CA GLU A 63 1.48 8.89 -8.26
C GLU A 63 1.70 7.99 -7.02
N ALA A 64 0.65 7.66 -6.27
CA ALA A 64 0.77 6.77 -5.12
C ALA A 64 1.26 5.36 -5.51
N TYR A 65 1.05 4.95 -6.76
CA TYR A 65 1.51 3.66 -7.29
C TYR A 65 2.90 3.72 -7.96
N GLU A 66 3.52 4.90 -8.09
CA GLU A 66 4.86 5.05 -8.68
C GLU A 66 5.96 4.55 -7.72
N TYR A 67 5.68 4.49 -6.41
CA TYR A 67 6.63 3.93 -5.45
C TYR A 67 6.64 2.40 -5.55
N ILE A 68 7.66 1.88 -6.26
CA ILE A 68 7.87 0.46 -6.54
C ILE A 68 8.89 -0.12 -5.55
N VAL A 69 8.52 -1.24 -4.92
CA VAL A 69 9.39 -2.03 -4.06
C VAL A 69 9.45 -3.45 -4.61
N ASN A 70 10.64 -3.93 -4.95
CA ASN A 70 10.86 -5.27 -5.50
C ASN A 70 9.93 -5.58 -6.71
N GLY A 71 9.87 -4.66 -7.67
CA GLY A 71 9.11 -4.84 -8.92
C GLY A 71 7.59 -4.64 -8.83
N LYS A 72 7.04 -4.33 -7.65
CA LYS A 72 5.59 -4.06 -7.47
C LYS A 72 5.33 -2.76 -6.70
N PRO A 73 4.26 -2.00 -7.02
CA PRO A 73 3.86 -0.85 -6.21
C PRO A 73 3.63 -1.23 -4.74
N ALA A 74 4.06 -0.38 -3.81
CA ALA A 74 3.93 -0.61 -2.36
C ALA A 74 2.47 -0.89 -1.94
N LEU A 75 1.50 -0.17 -2.51
CA LEU A 75 0.08 -0.39 -2.20
C LEU A 75 -0.37 -1.79 -2.62
N GLU A 76 0.11 -2.31 -3.75
CA GLU A 76 -0.26 -3.65 -4.19
C GLU A 76 0.40 -4.75 -3.35
N TRP A 77 1.48 -4.45 -2.62
CA TRP A 77 1.99 -5.35 -1.58
C TRP A 77 1.00 -5.45 -0.43
N ILE A 78 0.47 -4.32 0.04
CA ILE A 78 -0.53 -4.29 1.11
C ILE A 78 -1.79 -5.06 0.70
N MET A 79 -2.34 -4.78 -0.48
CA MET A 79 -3.53 -5.48 -1.00
C MET A 79 -3.34 -7.00 -1.09
N GLY A 80 -2.11 -7.48 -1.31
CA GLY A 80 -1.80 -8.90 -1.42
C GLY A 80 -1.44 -9.57 -0.10
N ARG A 81 -1.13 -8.80 0.95
CA ARG A 81 -0.66 -9.27 2.27
C ARG A 81 -1.75 -9.18 3.31
N GLN A 82 -2.41 -8.03 3.40
CA GLN A 82 -3.65 -7.87 4.13
C GLN A 82 -4.71 -8.58 3.30
N CYS A 83 -5.01 -9.84 3.59
CA CYS A 83 -6.05 -10.66 2.95
C CYS A 83 -6.22 -11.96 3.73
N VAL A 84 -7.30 -12.68 3.45
CA VAL A 84 -7.48 -14.05 3.94
C VAL A 84 -7.07 -15.02 2.85
N LYS A 85 -6.09 -15.89 3.15
CA LYS A 85 -5.59 -16.90 2.22
C LYS A 85 -5.46 -18.25 2.90
N THR A 86 -5.97 -19.28 2.26
CA THR A 86 -5.79 -20.67 2.68
C THR A 86 -4.72 -21.31 1.83
N ASP A 87 -3.67 -21.83 2.45
CA ASP A 87 -2.69 -22.65 1.75
C ASP A 87 -3.33 -23.99 1.37
N LYS A 88 -3.32 -24.32 0.07
CA LYS A 88 -4.02 -25.51 -0.44
C LYS A 88 -3.37 -26.82 0.00
N LYS A 89 -2.08 -26.82 0.30
CA LYS A 89 -1.34 -28.04 0.65
C LYS A 89 -1.52 -28.40 2.13
N SER A 90 -1.39 -27.41 3.00
CA SER A 90 -1.48 -27.58 4.46
C SER A 90 -2.88 -27.34 5.02
N GLY A 91 -3.76 -26.64 4.31
CA GLY A 91 -5.06 -26.21 4.80
C GLY A 91 -4.99 -25.04 5.80
N ILE A 92 -3.81 -24.51 6.08
CA ILE A 92 -3.62 -23.43 7.05
C ILE A 92 -4.21 -22.13 6.50
N VAL A 93 -5.12 -21.52 7.26
CA VAL A 93 -5.72 -20.22 6.96
C VAL A 93 -4.84 -19.12 7.54
N ASN A 94 -4.28 -18.30 6.67
CA ASN A 94 -3.65 -17.04 7.02
C ASN A 94 -4.71 -15.93 6.92
N ASP A 95 -5.16 -15.45 8.08
CA ASP A 95 -6.12 -14.36 8.19
C ASP A 95 -5.45 -13.14 8.83
N ALA A 96 -5.19 -12.12 8.01
CA ALA A 96 -4.57 -10.88 8.46
C ALA A 96 -5.44 -10.07 9.46
N ASN A 97 -6.76 -10.27 9.45
CA ASN A 97 -7.67 -9.57 10.37
C ASN A 97 -7.44 -10.00 11.82
N ARG A 98 -6.99 -11.24 12.04
CA ARG A 98 -6.64 -11.72 13.38
C ARG A 98 -5.53 -10.91 14.03
N TYR A 99 -4.50 -10.54 13.26
CA TYR A 99 -3.43 -9.67 13.77
C TYR A 99 -3.96 -8.28 14.16
N ALA A 100 -4.84 -7.71 13.32
CA ALA A 100 -5.47 -6.41 13.59
C ALA A 100 -6.27 -6.40 14.90
N VAL A 101 -7.01 -7.47 15.18
CA VAL A 101 -7.84 -7.59 16.38
C VAL A 101 -7.02 -8.06 17.59
N GLU A 102 -6.33 -9.19 17.48
CA GLU A 102 -5.68 -9.86 18.60
C GLU A 102 -4.38 -9.19 19.05
N THR A 103 -3.62 -8.60 18.11
CA THR A 103 -2.30 -8.00 18.41
C THR A 103 -2.35 -6.48 18.45
N ILE A 104 -2.97 -5.85 17.46
CA ILE A 104 -3.04 -4.38 17.38
C ILE A 104 -4.21 -3.82 18.21
N GLY A 105 -5.27 -4.60 18.43
CA GLY A 105 -6.48 -4.11 19.09
C GLY A 105 -7.28 -3.09 18.27
N ASN A 106 -7.03 -2.99 16.96
CA ASN A 106 -7.72 -2.08 16.05
C ASN A 106 -8.19 -2.83 14.78
N PRO A 107 -9.48 -3.15 14.67
CA PRO A 107 -10.03 -3.81 13.47
C PRO A 107 -9.86 -2.98 12.18
N ALA A 108 -9.74 -1.66 12.27
CA ALA A 108 -9.52 -0.78 11.12
C ALA A 108 -8.05 -0.77 10.64
N TYR A 109 -7.14 -1.44 11.36
CA TYR A 109 -5.71 -1.43 11.07
C TYR A 109 -5.36 -1.72 9.60
N PRO A 110 -5.94 -2.72 8.90
CA PRO A 110 -5.59 -2.97 7.50
C PRO A 110 -6.00 -1.83 6.56
N LEU A 111 -7.13 -1.16 6.84
CA LEU A 111 -7.59 0.02 6.10
C LEU A 111 -6.66 1.21 6.35
N GLU A 112 -6.35 1.49 7.61
CA GLU A 112 -5.44 2.56 8.00
C GLU A 112 -4.05 2.34 7.41
N LEU A 113 -3.52 1.11 7.49
CA LEU A 113 -2.22 0.76 6.91
C LEU A 113 -2.19 1.05 5.41
N PHE A 114 -3.26 0.71 4.67
CA PHE A 114 -3.37 1.06 3.26
C PHE A 114 -3.33 2.57 3.03
N GLN A 115 -4.06 3.36 3.83
CA GLN A 115 -4.03 4.83 3.78
C GLN A 115 -2.66 5.41 4.14
N ARG A 116 -1.97 4.85 5.15
CA ARG A 116 -0.62 5.27 5.56
C ARG A 116 0.40 5.01 4.46
N VAL A 117 0.29 3.86 3.78
CA VAL A 117 1.16 3.53 2.65
C VAL A 117 0.92 4.46 1.45
N ILE A 118 -0.31 4.95 1.23
CA ILE A 118 -0.54 6.05 0.26
C ILE A 118 0.29 7.29 0.64
N THR A 119 0.24 7.71 1.91
CA THR A 119 1.04 8.85 2.40
C THR A 119 2.53 8.61 2.19
N VAL A 120 3.04 7.44 2.57
CA VAL A 120 4.46 7.08 2.42
C VAL A 120 4.88 7.09 0.96
N SER A 121 4.10 6.50 0.07
CA SER A 121 4.38 6.51 -1.37
C SER A 121 4.49 7.92 -1.92
N LEU A 122 3.49 8.78 -1.67
CA LEU A 122 3.48 10.16 -2.18
C LEU A 122 4.63 10.98 -1.60
N ARG A 123 4.91 10.86 -0.29
CA ARG A 123 6.05 11.55 0.35
C ARG A 123 7.38 11.07 -0.24
N THR A 124 7.51 9.77 -0.49
CA THR A 124 8.72 9.20 -1.08
C THR A 124 8.95 9.72 -2.49
N MET A 125 7.92 9.69 -3.33
CA MET A 125 8.02 10.23 -4.70
C MET A 125 8.33 11.73 -4.70
N LYS A 126 7.77 12.50 -3.76
CA LYS A 126 8.12 13.92 -3.56
C LYS A 126 9.60 14.12 -3.21
N ILE A 127 10.21 13.24 -2.42
CA ILE A 127 11.64 13.33 -2.08
C ILE A 127 12.48 12.92 -3.29
N VAL A 128 12.16 11.81 -3.94
CA VAL A 128 12.89 11.30 -5.11
C VAL A 128 12.90 12.33 -6.24
N LYS A 129 11.75 12.96 -6.53
CA LYS A 129 11.64 14.01 -7.55
C LYS A 129 12.42 15.29 -7.22
N LYS A 130 12.83 15.47 -5.96
CA LYS A 130 13.63 16.61 -5.49
C LYS A 130 15.13 16.31 -5.43
N LEU A 131 15.56 15.08 -5.68
CA LEU A 131 16.99 14.75 -5.69
C LEU A 131 17.71 15.54 -6.80
N PRO A 132 18.95 15.99 -6.55
CA PRO A 132 19.75 16.64 -7.59
C PRO A 132 19.99 15.66 -8.74
N LYS A 133 20.31 16.21 -9.93
CA LYS A 133 20.73 15.37 -11.06
C LYS A 133 21.98 14.59 -10.65
N LEU A 134 22.03 13.32 -11.06
CA LEU A 134 23.20 12.48 -10.84
C LEU A 134 24.37 13.03 -11.66
N GLU A 135 25.42 13.48 -10.99
CA GLU A 135 26.70 13.83 -11.62
C GLU A 135 27.66 12.65 -11.49
N ILE A 136 28.06 12.06 -12.62
CA ILE A 136 29.04 10.98 -12.66
C ILE A 136 30.41 11.63 -12.90
N ARG A 137 31.37 11.40 -11.99
CA ARG A 137 32.77 11.82 -12.22
C ARG A 137 33.41 10.86 -13.21
N GLU A 138 34.11 11.39 -14.21
CA GLU A 138 34.92 10.56 -15.11
C GLU A 138 35.99 9.82 -14.29
N THR A 139 36.05 8.49 -14.43
CA THR A 139 37.15 7.70 -13.89
C THR A 139 38.41 8.00 -14.67
N GLU A 140 39.39 8.63 -14.04
CA GLU A 140 40.73 8.78 -14.61
C GLU A 140 41.29 7.38 -14.93
N ASN A 141 41.49 7.11 -16.22
CA ASN A 141 42.29 5.97 -16.66
C ASN A 141 43.72 6.19 -16.14
N VAL A 142 44.03 5.62 -14.98
CA VAL A 142 45.39 5.54 -14.48
C VAL A 142 46.17 4.67 -15.44
N LYS A 143 46.80 5.31 -16.43
CA LYS A 143 47.82 4.70 -17.28
C LYS A 143 48.94 4.31 -16.33
N LEU A 144 48.94 3.04 -15.88
CA LEU A 144 50.10 2.47 -15.21
C LEU A 144 51.24 2.56 -16.23
N CYS A 145 52.08 3.58 -16.08
CA CYS A 145 53.32 3.71 -16.80
C CYS A 145 54.22 2.60 -16.24
N ILE A 146 54.16 1.42 -16.86
CA ILE A 146 55.20 0.41 -16.72
C ILE A 146 56.44 1.04 -17.35
N MET A 147 57.32 1.58 -16.52
CA MET A 147 58.66 1.98 -16.96
C MET A 147 59.48 0.72 -17.28
N PRO A 148 60.30 0.75 -18.34
CA PRO A 148 60.96 -0.41 -18.94
C PRO A 148 62.00 -1.09 -18.05
#